data_AF-A0A6H0ZJ82-F1
#
_entry.id   AF-A0A6H0ZJ82-F1
#
_cell.length_a   1.000
_cell.length_b   1.000
_cell.length_c   1.000
_cell.angle_alpha   90.00
_cell.angle_beta   90.00
_cell.angle_gamma   90.00
#
_symmetry.space_group_name_H-M   'P 1'
#
loop_
_entity.id
_entity.type
_entity.pdbx_description
1 polymer ?
#
loop_
_entity_poly.entity_id
_entity_poly.type
_entity_poly.pdbx_seq_one_letter_code
_entity_poly.pdbx_strand_id
1 'polypeptide(L)'
;MQLYILVQANQYRKYEDLLDQSFRLRKRVFADQLGWEVATCGPYERDIYDDLKPAYLIWCDTHQTQLYGSVRLMPTTGPTLLYDVFRDTFPGSCDLVAPSIWEGTRMCIDVEAIARDMAGLSPDRAFCLLLLALCEIALDNGIETLISNYEPHMSRIYERAGAELDELGRAVGYGRFPVCCGAFEVSQRVLTNMRNKLNVVDELYKRPSYSRSNERAPATPSVRV
;
A
#
# COMPACT_ATOMS: atom_id res chain seq x y z
N MET A 1 -13.88 8.23 13.69
CA MET A 1 -12.98 7.06 13.83
C MET A 1 -12.58 6.65 12.42
N GLN A 2 -11.34 6.21 12.19
CA GLN A 2 -10.80 5.98 10.85
C GLN A 2 -10.68 4.48 10.59
N LEU A 3 -10.62 4.07 9.32
CA LEU A 3 -10.49 2.68 8.94
C LEU A 3 -9.44 2.49 7.85
N TYR A 4 -8.50 1.57 8.09
CA TYR A 4 -7.56 1.08 7.10
C TYR A 4 -7.99 -0.33 6.72
N ILE A 5 -8.21 -0.57 5.43
CA ILE A 5 -8.67 -1.87 4.90
C ILE A 5 -7.75 -2.34 3.78
N LEU A 6 -7.57 -3.65 3.71
CA LEU A 6 -6.98 -4.31 2.56
C LEU A 6 -8.12 -4.77 1.63
N VAL A 7 -8.16 -4.21 0.42
CA VAL A 7 -9.12 -4.55 -0.62
C VAL A 7 -8.44 -5.47 -1.63
N GLN A 8 -8.93 -6.71 -1.71
CA GLN A 8 -8.46 -7.71 -2.67
C GLN A 8 -9.43 -7.84 -3.85
N ALA A 9 -8.99 -8.52 -4.92
CA ALA A 9 -9.73 -8.64 -6.17
C ALA A 9 -11.18 -9.14 -6.03
N ASN A 10 -11.42 -10.08 -5.13
CA ASN A 10 -12.75 -10.62 -4.84
C ASN A 10 -13.69 -9.61 -4.13
N GLN A 11 -13.15 -8.50 -3.65
CA GLN A 11 -13.88 -7.45 -2.93
C GLN A 11 -14.04 -6.16 -3.75
N TYR A 12 -13.49 -6.07 -4.96
CA TYR A 12 -13.53 -4.83 -5.75
C TYR A 12 -14.94 -4.28 -5.94
N ARG A 13 -15.91 -5.15 -6.24
CA ARG A 13 -17.32 -4.73 -6.38
C ARG A 13 -17.89 -4.14 -5.09
N LYS A 14 -17.48 -4.65 -3.93
CA LYS A 14 -17.93 -4.14 -2.63
C LYS A 14 -17.38 -2.75 -2.33
N TYR A 15 -16.17 -2.46 -2.81
CA TYR A 15 -15.44 -1.22 -2.54
C TYR A 15 -15.26 -0.37 -3.80
N GLU A 16 -16.16 -0.51 -4.78
CA GLU A 16 -16.01 0.10 -6.11
C GLU A 16 -15.92 1.63 -6.04
N ASP A 17 -16.72 2.26 -5.17
CA ASP A 17 -16.70 3.71 -4.97
C ASP A 17 -15.38 4.21 -4.36
N LEU A 18 -14.77 3.46 -3.45
CA LEU A 18 -13.46 3.83 -2.86
C LEU A 18 -12.31 3.62 -3.86
N LEU A 19 -12.40 2.58 -4.70
CA LEU A 19 -11.43 2.35 -5.78
C LEU A 19 -11.54 3.44 -6.85
N ASP A 20 -12.75 3.84 -7.25
CA ASP A 20 -12.99 4.97 -8.17
C ASP A 20 -12.36 6.26 -7.62
N GLN A 21 -12.61 6.58 -6.34
CA GLN A 21 -11.98 7.71 -5.67
C GLN A 21 -10.46 7.61 -5.68
N SER A 22 -9.89 6.41 -5.48
CA SER A 22 -8.44 6.19 -5.50
C SER A 22 -7.85 6.51 -6.88
N PHE A 23 -8.43 6.01 -7.96
CA PHE A 23 -7.94 6.30 -9.31
C PHE A 23 -8.03 7.79 -9.68
N ARG A 24 -9.05 8.49 -9.20
CA ARG A 24 -9.16 9.96 -9.36
C ARG A 24 -8.14 10.71 -8.53
N LEU A 25 -7.92 10.29 -7.28
CA LEU A 25 -6.90 10.86 -6.41
C LEU A 25 -5.51 10.69 -7.02
N ARG A 26 -5.20 9.49 -7.51
CA ARG A 26 -3.94 9.18 -8.18
C ARG A 26 -3.68 10.12 -9.37
N LYS A 27 -4.69 10.40 -10.20
CA LYS A 27 -4.59 11.39 -11.29
C LYS A 27 -4.23 12.78 -10.75
N ARG A 28 -4.98 13.26 -9.76
CA ARG A 28 -4.71 14.57 -9.14
C ARG A 28 -3.30 14.66 -8.57
N VAL A 29 -2.85 13.62 -7.86
CA VAL A 29 -1.54 13.64 -7.20
C VAL A 29 -0.41 13.45 -8.20
N PHE A 30 -0.40 12.34 -8.96
CA PHE A 30 0.74 11.97 -9.79
C PHE A 30 0.83 12.80 -11.07
N ALA A 31 -0.29 13.02 -11.77
CA ALA A 31 -0.28 13.79 -13.00
C ALA A 31 -0.38 15.30 -12.73
N ASP A 32 -1.41 15.76 -12.01
CA ASP A 32 -1.69 17.20 -11.93
C ASP A 32 -0.75 17.96 -10.99
N GLN A 33 -0.44 17.39 -9.82
CA GLN A 33 0.38 18.05 -8.80
C GLN A 33 1.87 17.78 -8.98
N LEU A 34 2.26 16.52 -9.21
CA LEU A 34 3.66 16.12 -9.35
C LEU A 34 4.19 16.22 -10.78
N GLY A 35 3.30 16.28 -11.79
CA GLY A 35 3.70 16.40 -13.19
C GLY A 35 4.39 15.15 -13.74
N TRP A 36 4.14 13.98 -13.16
CA TRP A 36 4.71 12.73 -13.66
C TRP A 36 4.04 12.32 -14.97
N GLU A 37 4.83 11.74 -15.88
CA GLU A 37 4.32 11.13 -17.12
C GLU A 37 3.70 9.76 -16.81
N VAL A 38 2.43 9.76 -16.42
CA VAL A 38 1.67 8.55 -16.05
C VAL A 38 0.49 8.32 -17.00
N ALA A 39 0.06 7.05 -17.11
CA ALA A 39 -1.09 6.68 -17.91
C ALA A 39 -2.38 7.25 -17.32
N THR A 40 -3.04 8.15 -18.07
CA THR A 40 -4.31 8.74 -17.67
C THR A 40 -5.41 8.45 -18.68
N CYS A 41 -6.64 8.27 -18.18
CA CYS A 41 -7.83 8.09 -18.99
C CYS A 41 -8.96 8.93 -18.39
N GLY A 42 -9.24 10.09 -18.99
CA GLY A 42 -10.22 11.03 -18.48
C GLY A 42 -9.87 11.49 -17.05
N PRO A 43 -10.72 11.24 -16.04
CA PRO A 43 -10.46 11.68 -14.67
C PRO A 43 -9.57 10.70 -13.87
N TYR A 44 -9.07 9.62 -14.49
CA TYR A 44 -8.40 8.53 -13.80
C TYR A 44 -6.93 8.41 -14.18
N GLU A 45 -6.10 8.01 -13.22
CA GLU A 45 -4.78 7.42 -13.45
C GLU A 45 -4.89 5.94 -13.15
N ARG A 46 -4.69 5.13 -14.19
CA ARG A 46 -4.79 3.68 -14.15
C ARG A 46 -3.84 3.11 -15.20
N ASP A 47 -3.01 2.17 -14.79
CA ASP A 47 -2.06 1.51 -15.68
C ASP A 47 -2.38 0.02 -15.80
N ILE A 48 -1.57 -0.71 -16.57
CA ILE A 48 -1.76 -2.14 -16.84
C ILE A 48 -1.72 -3.00 -15.57
N TYR A 49 -1.02 -2.57 -14.51
CA TYR A 49 -0.90 -3.35 -13.28
C TYR A 49 -2.21 -3.31 -12.47
N ASP A 50 -3.04 -2.29 -12.67
CA ASP A 50 -4.40 -2.23 -12.08
C ASP A 50 -5.37 -3.23 -12.71
N ASP A 51 -5.03 -3.83 -13.86
CA ASP A 51 -5.78 -4.94 -14.48
C ASP A 51 -5.29 -6.32 -14.00
N LEU A 52 -4.11 -6.37 -13.36
CA LEU A 52 -3.51 -7.59 -12.81
C LEU A 52 -4.04 -7.96 -11.42
N LYS A 53 -5.17 -7.36 -11.03
CA LYS A 53 -5.87 -7.65 -9.76
C LYS A 53 -4.99 -7.47 -8.50
N PRO A 54 -4.33 -6.30 -8.33
CA PRO A 54 -3.52 -5.99 -7.15
C PRO A 54 -4.33 -6.01 -5.85
N ALA A 55 -3.65 -6.01 -4.72
CA ALA A 55 -4.28 -5.59 -3.48
C ALA A 55 -4.18 -4.07 -3.33
N TYR A 56 -5.18 -3.43 -2.72
CA TYR A 56 -5.12 -2.01 -2.38
C TYR A 56 -5.28 -1.84 -0.87
N LEU A 57 -4.32 -1.17 -0.23
CA LEU A 57 -4.53 -0.59 1.08
C LEU A 57 -5.31 0.71 0.90
N ILE A 58 -6.47 0.80 1.54
CA ILE A 58 -7.35 1.96 1.49
C ILE A 58 -7.54 2.51 2.89
N TRP A 59 -7.27 3.80 3.05
CA TRP A 59 -7.64 4.56 4.24
C TRP A 59 -8.92 5.34 3.94
N CYS A 60 -9.95 5.10 4.73
CA CYS A 60 -11.28 5.70 4.56
C CYS A 60 -11.95 6.01 5.91
N ASP A 61 -13.11 6.66 5.83
CA ASP A 61 -13.98 6.88 6.97
C ASP A 61 -14.68 5.58 7.41
N THR A 62 -15.30 5.59 8.59
CA THR A 62 -15.99 4.39 9.12
C THR A 62 -17.18 3.96 8.30
N HIS A 63 -17.79 4.85 7.52
CA HIS A 63 -18.90 4.52 6.64
C HIS A 63 -18.44 3.98 5.29
N GLN A 64 -17.11 3.94 5.02
CA GLN A 64 -16.52 3.46 3.77
C GLN A 64 -17.00 4.24 2.54
N THR A 65 -17.21 5.55 2.71
CA THR A 65 -17.74 6.46 1.68
C THR A 65 -16.72 7.51 1.25
N GLN A 66 -15.78 7.90 2.12
CA GLN A 66 -14.76 8.90 1.83
C GLN A 66 -13.37 8.29 1.92
N LEU A 67 -12.61 8.39 0.82
CA LEU A 67 -11.19 8.04 0.76
C LEU A 67 -10.32 9.15 1.36
N TYR A 68 -9.30 8.78 2.14
CA TYR A 68 -8.23 9.68 2.60
C TYR A 68 -6.86 9.33 2.07
N GLY A 69 -6.63 8.08 1.67
CA GLY A 69 -5.37 7.66 1.06
C GLY A 69 -5.40 6.23 0.56
N SER A 70 -4.43 5.89 -0.28
CA SER A 70 -4.36 4.60 -0.95
C SER A 70 -2.91 4.17 -1.19
N VAL A 71 -2.67 2.87 -1.23
CA VAL A 71 -1.42 2.23 -1.71
C VAL A 71 -1.81 1.00 -2.53
N ARG A 72 -1.13 0.76 -3.66
CA ARG A 72 -1.24 -0.47 -4.42
C ARG A 72 -0.14 -1.45 -3.99
N LEU A 73 -0.51 -2.72 -3.84
CA LEU A 73 0.36 -3.81 -3.43
C LEU A 73 0.34 -4.92 -4.48
N MET A 74 1.53 -5.31 -4.94
CA MET A 74 1.73 -6.36 -5.95
C MET A 74 2.80 -7.37 -5.48
N PRO A 75 2.60 -8.68 -5.63
CA PRO A 75 3.64 -9.65 -5.34
C PRO A 75 4.76 -9.55 -6.39
N THR A 76 6.02 -9.58 -5.97
CA THR A 76 7.15 -9.50 -6.92
C THR A 76 7.39 -10.79 -7.71
N THR A 77 6.62 -11.85 -7.43
CA THR A 77 6.56 -13.08 -8.23
C THR A 77 5.81 -12.93 -9.56
N GLY A 78 5.20 -11.77 -9.79
CA GLY A 78 4.56 -11.40 -11.05
C GLY A 78 5.09 -10.09 -11.63
N PRO A 79 4.44 -9.55 -12.68
CA PRO A 79 4.80 -8.26 -13.28
C PRO A 79 4.66 -7.12 -12.27
N THR A 80 5.67 -6.24 -12.21
CA THR A 80 5.75 -5.10 -11.30
C THR A 80 6.47 -3.93 -11.95
N LEU A 81 6.18 -2.70 -11.49
CA LEU A 81 6.87 -1.52 -11.99
C LEU A 81 8.38 -1.57 -11.71
N LEU A 82 8.76 -2.15 -10.58
CA LEU A 82 10.12 -2.37 -10.13
C LEU A 82 10.97 -3.05 -11.20
N TYR A 83 10.47 -4.13 -11.80
CA TYR A 83 11.19 -4.89 -12.81
C TYR A 83 10.99 -4.36 -14.22
N ASP A 84 9.80 -3.86 -14.55
CA ASP A 84 9.46 -3.47 -15.93
C ASP A 84 9.91 -2.04 -16.27
N VAL A 85 9.96 -1.14 -15.27
CA VAL A 85 10.27 0.28 -15.44
C VAL A 85 11.50 0.69 -14.65
N PHE A 86 11.58 0.31 -13.37
CA PHE A 86 12.62 0.82 -12.46
C PHE A 86 13.81 -0.11 -12.30
N ARG A 87 14.08 -1.02 -13.25
CA ARG A 87 15.13 -2.04 -13.09
C ARG A 87 16.50 -1.44 -12.80
N ASP A 88 16.82 -0.31 -13.40
CA ASP A 88 18.12 0.34 -13.23
C ASP A 88 18.34 0.94 -11.84
N THR A 89 17.32 0.95 -10.97
CA THR A 89 17.40 1.52 -9.62
C THR A 89 18.04 0.60 -8.58
N PHE A 90 18.35 -0.67 -8.91
CA PHE A 90 18.99 -1.61 -7.99
C PHE A 90 19.95 -2.57 -8.70
N PRO A 91 20.98 -3.11 -8.03
CA PRO A 91 21.98 -3.95 -8.68
C PRO A 91 21.42 -5.22 -9.35
N GLY A 92 22.07 -5.66 -10.43
CA GLY A 92 21.79 -6.93 -11.11
C GLY A 92 21.89 -8.16 -10.20
N SER A 93 22.72 -8.08 -9.16
CA SER A 93 22.96 -9.15 -8.19
C SER A 93 21.87 -9.30 -7.12
N CYS A 94 20.93 -8.37 -7.06
CA CYS A 94 19.82 -8.41 -6.11
C CYS A 94 18.60 -9.04 -6.80
N ASP A 95 18.16 -10.18 -6.28
CA ASP A 95 16.92 -10.83 -6.68
C ASP A 95 15.83 -10.53 -5.65
N LEU A 96 14.85 -9.74 -6.07
CA LEU A 96 13.74 -9.29 -5.25
C LEU A 96 12.45 -10.09 -5.54
N VAL A 97 12.56 -11.24 -6.21
CA VAL A 97 11.41 -12.11 -6.53
C VAL A 97 11.19 -13.16 -5.43
N ALA A 98 10.18 -12.97 -4.58
CA ALA A 98 9.76 -14.00 -3.63
C ALA A 98 8.30 -13.81 -3.18
N PRO A 99 7.59 -14.87 -2.73
CA PRO A 99 6.21 -14.74 -2.23
C PRO A 99 6.05 -13.79 -1.03
N SER A 100 7.09 -13.63 -0.21
CA SER A 100 7.12 -12.73 0.94
C SER A 100 7.61 -11.31 0.61
N ILE A 101 7.99 -11.03 -0.65
CA ILE A 101 8.43 -9.72 -1.12
C ILE A 101 7.33 -9.12 -2.01
N TRP A 102 6.88 -7.92 -1.65
CA TRP A 102 5.81 -7.23 -2.36
C TRP A 102 6.23 -5.82 -2.74
N GLU A 103 5.82 -5.36 -3.91
CA GLU A 103 5.98 -3.99 -4.35
C GLU A 103 4.81 -3.13 -3.82
N GLY A 104 5.14 -2.02 -3.15
CA GLY A 104 4.21 -0.94 -2.80
C GLY A 104 4.33 0.23 -3.78
N THR A 105 3.29 0.49 -4.57
CA THR A 105 3.25 1.59 -5.56
C THR A 105 2.05 2.50 -5.36
N ARG A 106 2.07 3.67 -6.01
CA ARG A 106 0.95 4.63 -6.06
C ARG A 106 0.44 5.05 -4.67
N MET A 107 1.34 5.12 -3.68
CA MET A 107 1.03 5.65 -2.35
C MET A 107 0.68 7.14 -2.44
N CYS A 108 -0.53 7.53 -2.05
CA CYS A 108 -0.97 8.91 -2.03
C CYS A 108 -2.05 9.16 -0.97
N ILE A 109 -2.22 10.42 -0.59
CA ILE A 109 -3.25 10.88 0.36
C ILE A 109 -4.04 12.04 -0.23
N ASP A 110 -5.31 12.17 0.16
CA ASP A 110 -6.16 13.31 -0.16
C ASP A 110 -6.03 14.37 0.94
N VAL A 111 -5.07 15.29 0.76
CA VAL A 111 -4.79 16.35 1.73
C VAL A 111 -6.02 17.23 2.00
N GLU A 112 -6.86 17.46 0.99
CA GLU A 112 -8.06 18.30 1.13
C GLU A 112 -9.13 17.58 1.96
N ALA A 113 -9.39 16.31 1.68
CA ALA A 113 -10.33 15.51 2.47
C ALA A 113 -9.86 15.34 3.91
N ILE A 114 -8.56 15.09 4.12
CA ILE A 114 -7.97 14.99 5.46
C ILE A 114 -8.10 16.31 6.22
N ALA A 115 -7.77 17.45 5.59
CA ALA A 115 -7.88 18.74 6.26
C ALA A 115 -9.32 19.09 6.65
N ARG A 116 -10.29 18.71 5.81
CA ARG A 116 -11.72 18.91 6.05
C ARG A 116 -12.25 18.05 7.20
N ASP A 117 -11.91 16.76 7.21
CA ASP A 117 -12.56 15.78 8.10
C ASP A 117 -11.73 15.47 9.36
N MET A 118 -10.44 15.85 9.36
CA MET A 118 -9.47 15.56 10.43
C MET A 118 -8.62 16.78 10.76
N ALA A 119 -9.27 17.84 11.23
CA ALA A 119 -8.62 19.08 11.62
C ALA A 119 -7.41 18.83 12.54
N GLY A 120 -6.25 19.36 12.14
CA GLY A 120 -4.99 19.24 12.89
C GLY A 120 -4.10 18.05 12.51
N LEU A 121 -4.57 17.13 11.65
CA LEU A 121 -3.70 16.07 11.10
C LEU A 121 -2.87 16.63 9.94
N SER A 122 -1.55 16.74 10.14
CA SER A 122 -0.66 17.21 9.07
C SER A 122 -0.49 16.15 7.97
N PRO A 123 -0.23 16.57 6.71
CA PRO A 123 0.03 15.65 5.60
C PRO A 123 1.16 14.65 5.89
N ASP A 124 2.26 15.10 6.50
CA ASP A 124 3.36 14.22 6.87
C ASP A 124 2.93 13.14 7.87
N ARG A 125 2.14 13.52 8.89
CA ARG A 125 1.64 12.56 9.88
C ARG A 125 0.64 11.59 9.25
N ALA A 126 -0.21 12.08 8.34
CA ALA A 126 -1.12 11.25 7.58
C ALA A 126 -0.38 10.19 6.72
N PHE A 127 0.67 10.58 6.00
CA PHE A 127 1.53 9.61 5.29
C PHE A 127 2.21 8.62 6.24
N CYS A 128 2.71 9.08 7.39
CA CYS A 128 3.31 8.18 8.38
C CYS A 128 2.30 7.15 8.92
N LEU A 129 1.05 7.54 9.15
CA LEU A 129 -0.01 6.62 9.56
C LEU A 129 -0.36 5.62 8.46
N LEU A 130 -0.36 6.05 7.19
CA LEU A 130 -0.56 5.15 6.05
C LEU A 130 0.58 4.12 5.93
N LEU A 131 1.84 4.53 6.17
CA LEU A 131 2.99 3.61 6.24
C LEU A 131 2.88 2.63 7.41
N LEU A 132 2.44 3.09 8.59
CA LEU A 132 2.20 2.22 9.73
C LEU A 132 1.13 1.18 9.43
N ALA A 133 -0.01 1.60 8.87
CA ALA A 133 -1.07 0.68 8.47
C ALA A 133 -0.62 -0.31 7.38
N LEU A 134 0.26 0.13 6.47
CA LEU A 134 0.88 -0.73 5.47
C LEU A 134 1.75 -1.82 6.12
N CYS A 135 2.53 -1.47 7.14
CA CYS A 135 3.33 -2.43 7.91
C CYS A 135 2.46 -3.44 8.66
N GLU A 136 1.37 -2.99 9.31
CA GLU A 136 0.41 -3.87 9.98
C GLU A 136 -0.23 -4.88 9.02
N ILE A 137 -0.66 -4.41 7.84
CA ILE A 137 -1.25 -5.27 6.81
C ILE A 137 -0.23 -6.26 6.26
N ALA A 138 0.99 -5.79 6.00
CA ALA A 138 2.05 -6.62 5.46
C ALA A 138 2.39 -7.77 6.43
N LEU A 139 2.53 -7.46 7.73
CA LEU A 139 2.71 -8.47 8.78
C LEU A 139 1.54 -9.46 8.83
N ASP A 140 0.30 -8.97 8.79
CA ASP A 140 -0.89 -9.81 8.89
C ASP A 140 -1.03 -10.81 7.72
N ASN A 141 -0.40 -10.50 6.58
CA ASN A 141 -0.45 -11.27 5.34
C ASN A 141 0.87 -12.00 5.02
N GLY A 142 1.82 -12.05 5.95
CA GLY A 142 3.09 -12.78 5.78
C GLY A 142 4.05 -12.15 4.76
N ILE A 143 3.91 -10.85 4.51
CA ILE A 143 4.86 -10.07 3.72
C ILE A 143 6.00 -9.67 4.65
N GLU A 144 7.23 -10.03 4.30
CA GLU A 144 8.44 -9.78 5.10
C GLU A 144 9.22 -8.57 4.58
N THR A 145 9.03 -8.21 3.32
CA THR A 145 9.71 -7.07 2.69
C THR A 145 8.78 -6.35 1.73
N LEU A 146 8.74 -5.03 1.85
CA LEU A 146 8.07 -4.16 0.89
C LEU A 146 9.12 -3.42 0.06
N ILE A 147 9.05 -3.53 -1.26
CA ILE A 147 9.89 -2.75 -2.16
C ILE A 147 9.11 -1.52 -2.61
N SER A 148 9.79 -0.36 -2.60
CA SER A 148 9.20 0.90 -3.01
C SER A 148 10.18 1.70 -3.86
N ASN A 149 9.68 2.23 -4.97
CA ASN A 149 10.39 3.25 -5.75
C ASN A 149 9.89 4.64 -5.33
N TYR A 150 10.81 5.51 -4.91
CA TYR A 150 10.48 6.82 -4.35
C TYR A 150 11.48 7.89 -4.78
N GLU A 151 11.05 9.15 -4.81
CA GLU A 151 11.96 10.28 -4.99
C GLU A 151 12.70 10.57 -3.67
N PRO A 152 14.00 10.96 -3.69
CA PRO A 152 14.85 11.05 -2.51
C PRO A 152 14.26 11.82 -1.32
N HIS A 153 13.47 12.87 -1.58
CA HIS A 153 12.87 13.68 -0.52
C HIS A 153 11.88 12.89 0.36
N MET A 154 11.28 11.82 -0.17
CA MET A 154 10.35 10.95 0.55
C MET A 154 11.04 10.11 1.64
N SER A 155 12.36 9.90 1.57
CA SER A 155 13.14 9.18 2.61
C SER A 155 12.87 9.68 4.03
N ARG A 156 12.70 11.00 4.17
CA ARG A 156 12.41 11.66 5.45
C ARG A 156 11.06 11.24 6.03
N ILE A 157 10.07 10.93 5.19
CA ILE A 157 8.76 10.45 5.64
C ILE A 157 8.86 9.04 6.20
N TYR A 158 9.60 8.14 5.53
CA TYR A 158 9.89 6.80 6.05
C TYR A 158 10.63 6.87 7.39
N GLU A 159 11.67 7.71 7.47
CA GLU A 159 12.41 7.93 8.72
C GLU A 159 11.47 8.44 9.83
N ARG A 160 10.62 9.43 9.55
CA ARG A 160 9.66 9.97 10.52
C ARG A 160 8.62 8.95 10.96
N ALA A 161 8.21 8.05 10.06
CA ALA A 161 7.32 6.95 10.37
C ALA A 161 7.98 5.88 11.27
N GLY A 162 9.32 5.87 11.36
CA GLY A 162 10.07 4.84 12.08
C GLY A 162 10.21 3.56 11.27
N ALA A 163 9.95 3.63 9.96
CA ALA A 163 10.18 2.55 9.03
C ALA A 163 11.69 2.33 8.86
N GLU A 164 12.08 1.06 8.69
CA GLU A 164 13.45 0.68 8.38
C GLU A 164 13.57 0.45 6.88
N LEU A 165 14.02 1.49 6.19
CA LEU A 165 14.14 1.53 4.74
C LEU A 165 15.61 1.52 4.34
N ASP A 166 16.04 0.42 3.73
CA ASP A 166 17.36 0.29 3.14
C ASP A 166 17.31 0.70 1.67
N GLU A 167 18.09 1.72 1.29
CA GLU A 167 18.22 2.09 -0.12
C GLU A 167 19.14 1.09 -0.83
N LEU A 168 18.57 0.28 -1.72
CA LEU A 168 19.29 -0.70 -2.55
C LEU A 168 20.05 -0.03 -3.69
N GLY A 169 19.57 1.13 -4.15
CA GLY A 169 20.19 1.90 -5.21
C GLY A 169 19.31 3.05 -5.69
N ARG A 170 19.77 3.72 -6.75
CA ARG A 170 19.07 4.83 -7.39
C ARG A 170 19.48 5.00 -8.86
N ALA A 171 18.58 5.52 -9.67
CA ALA A 171 18.85 5.86 -11.06
C ALA A 171 18.18 7.19 -11.49
N VAL A 172 18.69 7.78 -12.56
CA VAL A 172 18.16 9.00 -13.20
C VAL A 172 17.35 8.62 -14.45
N GLY A 173 16.65 9.58 -15.05
CA GLY A 173 15.92 9.37 -16.32
C GLY A 173 14.41 9.13 -16.17
N TYR A 174 13.89 9.18 -14.94
CA TYR A 174 12.45 8.97 -14.64
C TYR A 174 11.69 10.28 -14.39
N GLY A 175 12.18 11.41 -14.91
CA GLY A 175 11.61 12.73 -14.73
C GLY A 175 12.57 13.71 -14.06
N ARG A 176 12.04 14.58 -13.21
CA ARG A 176 12.79 15.72 -12.64
C ARG A 176 13.84 15.31 -11.61
N PHE A 177 13.55 14.29 -10.82
CA PHE A 177 14.41 13.80 -9.74
C PHE A 177 14.84 12.35 -10.02
N PRO A 178 15.99 11.91 -9.46
CA PRO A 178 16.31 10.49 -9.48
C PRO A 178 15.25 9.69 -8.70
N VAL A 179 15.16 8.40 -9.01
CA VAL A 179 14.31 7.45 -8.30
C VAL A 179 15.20 6.50 -7.52
N CYS A 180 14.91 6.34 -6.23
CA CYS A 180 15.54 5.39 -5.34
C CYS A 180 14.74 4.08 -5.32
N CYS A 181 15.42 2.95 -5.11
CA CYS A 181 14.81 1.67 -4.76
C CYS A 181 15.05 1.41 -3.27
N GLY A 182 13.99 1.34 -2.48
CA GLY A 182 14.07 1.04 -1.06
C GLY A 182 13.45 -0.30 -0.72
N ALA A 183 14.13 -1.07 0.12
CA ALA A 183 13.59 -2.24 0.78
C ALA A 183 13.17 -1.88 2.20
N PHE A 184 11.89 -2.02 2.48
CA PHE A 184 11.31 -1.78 3.79
C PHE A 184 11.12 -3.13 4.52
N GLU A 185 11.84 -3.32 5.64
CA GLU A 185 11.67 -4.50 6.49
C GLU A 185 10.28 -4.49 7.14
N VAL A 186 9.59 -5.62 7.03
CA VAL A 186 8.31 -5.85 7.70
C VAL A 186 8.51 -6.87 8.82
N SER A 187 8.63 -6.38 10.05
CA SER A 187 8.79 -7.23 11.24
C SER A 187 8.08 -6.64 12.45
N GLN A 188 7.80 -7.49 13.46
CA GLN A 188 7.17 -7.02 14.71
C GLN A 188 8.04 -5.99 15.45
N ARG A 189 9.37 -6.07 15.27
CA ARG A 189 10.34 -5.10 15.79
C ARG A 189 10.14 -3.74 15.14
N VAL A 190 10.08 -3.70 13.81
CA VAL A 190 9.85 -2.49 13.04
C VAL A 190 8.47 -1.90 13.35
N LEU A 191 7.41 -2.71 13.39
CA LEU A 191 6.07 -2.26 13.77
C LEU A 191 6.04 -1.60 15.16
N THR A 192 6.67 -2.22 16.15
CA THR A 192 6.79 -1.66 17.50
C THR A 192 7.52 -0.31 17.49
N ASN A 193 8.62 -0.20 16.73
CA ASN A 193 9.35 1.05 16.58
C ASN A 193 8.49 2.15 15.94
N MET A 194 7.78 1.84 14.86
CA MET A 194 6.88 2.78 14.18
C MET A 194 5.77 3.27 15.12
N ARG A 195 5.12 2.37 15.87
CA ARG A 195 4.09 2.72 16.87
C ARG A 195 4.63 3.66 17.94
N ASN A 196 5.79 3.35 18.49
CA ASN A 196 6.45 4.20 19.49
C ASN A 196 6.79 5.58 18.92
N LYS A 197 7.36 5.65 17.72
CA LYS A 197 7.75 6.92 17.08
C LYS A 197 6.55 7.80 16.74
N LEU A 198 5.42 7.19 16.39
CA LEU A 198 4.19 7.91 16.01
C LEU A 198 3.23 8.16 17.19
N ASN A 199 3.52 7.60 18.37
CA ASN A 199 2.62 7.57 19.53
C ASN A 199 1.25 6.98 19.18
N VAL A 200 1.23 5.81 18.52
CA VAL A 200 0.03 5.08 18.15
C VAL A 200 -0.01 3.77 18.94
N VAL A 201 -1.04 3.62 19.77
CA VAL A 201 -1.21 2.44 20.64
C VAL A 201 -2.12 1.40 20.01
N ASP A 202 -3.22 1.87 19.41
CA ASP A 202 -4.24 1.00 18.81
C ASP A 202 -3.85 0.56 17.39
N GLU A 203 -4.28 -0.64 17.02
CA GLU A 203 -4.19 -1.14 15.64
C GLU A 203 -5.00 -0.25 14.70
N LEU A 204 -4.36 0.15 13.59
CA LEU A 204 -5.00 0.92 12.53
C LEU A 204 -5.74 0.00 11.55
N TYR A 205 -5.09 -1.11 11.20
CA TYR A 205 -5.67 -2.17 10.39
C TYR A 205 -6.50 -3.13 11.23
N LYS A 206 -7.79 -3.27 10.89
CA LYS A 206 -8.65 -4.29 11.49
C LYS A 206 -8.80 -5.45 10.54
N ARG A 207 -8.28 -6.61 10.94
CA ARG A 207 -8.44 -7.86 10.19
C ARG A 207 -9.94 -8.12 9.95
N PRO A 208 -10.36 -8.43 8.71
CA PRO A 208 -11.71 -8.91 8.46
C PRO A 208 -11.95 -10.15 9.32
N SER A 209 -13.00 -10.15 10.14
CA SER A 209 -13.36 -11.37 10.86
C SER A 209 -13.69 -12.44 9.85
N TYR A 210 -12.84 -13.46 9.72
CA TYR A 210 -13.27 -14.71 9.14
C TYR A 210 -14.33 -15.25 10.10
N SER A 211 -15.61 -15.02 9.79
CA SER A 211 -16.64 -15.88 10.34
C SER A 211 -16.26 -17.28 9.86
N ARG A 212 -15.77 -18.13 10.77
CA ARG A 212 -15.78 -19.56 10.53
C ARG A 212 -17.23 -19.89 10.22
N SER A 213 -17.55 -20.03 8.95
CA SER A 213 -18.74 -20.78 8.54
C SER A 213 -18.63 -22.10 9.29
N ASN A 214 -19.62 -22.38 10.14
CA ASN A 214 -19.82 -23.70 10.69
C ASN A 214 -19.95 -24.66 9.50
N GLU A 215 -18.84 -25.22 9.04
CA GLU A 215 -18.84 -26.47 8.32
C GLU A 215 -19.35 -27.52 9.30
N ARG A 216 -20.68 -27.71 9.30
CA ARG A 216 -21.22 -29.00 9.73
C ARG A 216 -20.60 -30.02 8.79
N ALA A 217 -19.66 -30.79 9.32
CA ALA A 217 -19.15 -31.99 8.66
C ALA A 217 -20.35 -32.81 8.14
N PRO A 218 -20.36 -33.21 6.86
CA PRO A 218 -21.38 -34.14 6.39
C PRO A 218 -21.26 -35.43 7.18
N ALA A 219 -22.37 -35.90 7.73
CA ALA A 219 -22.43 -37.14 8.49
C ALA A 219 -21.92 -38.29 7.62
N THR A 220 -20.88 -38.97 8.09
CA THR A 220 -20.35 -40.20 7.48
C THR A 220 -21.47 -41.24 7.43
N PRO A 221 -21.81 -41.80 6.25
CA PRO A 221 -22.78 -42.89 6.20
C PRO A 221 -22.14 -44.15 6.80
N SER A 222 -22.80 -44.74 7.78
CA SER A 222 -22.41 -46.02 8.36
C SER A 222 -22.65 -47.14 7.34
N VAL A 223 -21.57 -47.64 6.75
CA VAL A 223 -21.61 -48.90 6.01
C VAL A 223 -21.55 -50.03 7.04
N ARG A 224 -22.66 -50.76 7.20
CA ARG A 224 -22.66 -52.03 7.93
C ARG A 224 -22.20 -53.14 6.97
N VAL A 225 -21.20 -53.90 7.41
CA VAL A 225 -20.88 -55.24 6.88
C VAL A 225 -21.85 -56.24 7.47
#